data_AF-A0A948I2Q1-F1
#
_entry.id   AF-A0A948I2Q1-F1
#
_cell.length_a   1.000
_cell.length_b   1.000
_cell.length_c   1.000
_cell.angle_alpha   90.00
_cell.angle_beta   90.00
_cell.angle_gamma   90.00
#
_symmetry.space_group_name_H-M   'P 1'
#
loop_
_entity.id
_entity.type
_entity.pdbx_description
1 polymer ?
#
loop_
_entity_poly.entity_id
_entity_poly.type
_entity_poly.pdbx_seq_one_letter_code
_entity_poly.pdbx_strand_id
1 'polypeptide(L)' 'SPEAGAIILLGDREAGEMRSAEDGQGLALIRLEALQNLQESGESALRVGDTRLTPRKPGWAGF' A
#
# COMPACT_ATOMS: atom_id res chain seq x y z
N SER A 1 -2.69 -13.61 2.44
CA SER A 1 -3.06 -12.20 2.63
C SER A 1 -2.23 -11.62 3.75
N PRO A 2 -1.76 -10.36 3.66
CA PRO A 2 -1.01 -9.73 4.74
C PRO A 2 -1.82 -9.65 6.05
N GLU A 3 -1.16 -9.78 7.19
CA GLU A 3 -1.79 -9.62 8.51
C GLU A 3 -2.08 -8.15 8.83
N ALA A 4 -3.06 -7.90 9.69
CA ALA A 4 -3.29 -6.58 10.26
C ALA A 4 -2.07 -6.15 11.08
N GLY A 5 -1.65 -4.89 10.96
CA GLY A 5 -0.43 -4.39 11.58
C GLY A 5 0.85 -4.59 10.76
N ALA A 6 0.79 -5.36 9.66
CA ALA A 6 1.96 -5.57 8.83
C ALA A 6 2.38 -4.26 8.12
N ILE A 7 3.67 -3.95 8.21
CA ILE A 7 4.26 -2.74 7.61
C ILE A 7 4.33 -2.90 6.09
N ILE A 8 3.85 -1.88 5.39
CA ILE A 8 3.89 -1.76 3.94
C ILE A 8 5.10 -0.92 3.57
N LEU A 9 5.90 -1.40 2.62
CA LEU A 9 7.09 -0.72 2.11
C LEU A 9 6.88 -0.24 0.68
N LEU A 10 7.49 0.89 0.34
CA LEU A 10 7.78 1.33 -1.02
C LEU A 10 9.31 1.33 -1.17
N GLY A 11 9.85 0.41 -1.97
CA GLY A 11 11.27 0.08 -1.91
C GLY A 11 11.66 -0.36 -0.49
N ASP A 12 12.59 0.37 0.12
CA ASP A 12 13.06 0.12 1.49
C ASP A 12 12.43 1.06 2.54
N ARG A 13 11.49 1.94 2.12
CA ARG A 13 10.88 2.95 2.99
C ARG A 13 9.50 2.51 3.44
N GLU A 14 9.18 2.76 4.71
CA GLU A 14 7.82 2.55 5.20
C GLU A 14 6.81 3.46 4.48
N ALA A 15 5.81 2.86 3.87
CA ALA A 15 4.73 3.53 3.14
C ALA A 15 3.40 3.50 3.91
N GLY A 16 3.21 2.56 4.83
CA GLY A 16 1.97 2.43 5.58
C GLY A 16 1.83 1.13 6.36
N GLU A 17 0.60 0.78 6.68
CA GLU A 17 0.25 -0.36 7.53
C GLU A 17 -1.04 -1.03 7.04
N MET A 18 -1.04 -2.37 7.02
CA MET A 18 -2.22 -3.17 6.70
C MET A 18 -3.26 -3.11 7.84
N ARG A 19 -4.54 -3.02 7.48
CA ARG A 19 -5.66 -3.02 8.45
C ARG A 19 -6.49 -4.29 8.38
N SER A 20 -6.81 -4.74 7.18
CA SER A 20 -7.52 -6.00 6.95
C SER A 20 -7.21 -6.51 5.56
N ALA A 21 -7.28 -7.83 5.36
CA ALA A 21 -7.15 -8.43 4.05
C ALA A 21 -7.87 -9.77 3.98
N GLU A 22 -8.57 -10.01 2.88
CA GLU A 22 -9.31 -11.24 2.60
C GLU A 22 -9.36 -11.44 1.07
N ASP A 23 -9.13 -12.67 0.61
CA ASP A 23 -9.24 -13.07 -0.80
C ASP A 23 -8.61 -12.10 -1.82
N GLY A 24 -7.36 -11.70 -1.55
CA GLY A 24 -6.58 -10.86 -2.47
C GLY A 24 -6.96 -9.37 -2.46
N GLN A 25 -7.88 -8.97 -1.59
CA GLN A 25 -8.25 -7.58 -1.35
C GLN A 25 -7.97 -7.19 0.09
N GLY A 26 -7.85 -5.89 0.35
CA GLY A 26 -7.59 -5.42 1.70
C GLY A 26 -7.64 -3.91 1.82
N LEU A 27 -7.68 -3.46 3.07
CA LEU A 27 -7.58 -2.08 3.46
C LEU A 27 -6.24 -1.83 4.13
N ALA A 28 -5.66 -0.68 3.82
CA ALA A 28 -4.40 -0.22 4.37
C ALA A 28 -4.46 1.27 4.66
N LEU A 29 -3.75 1.70 5.69
CA LEU A 29 -3.46 3.11 5.90
C LEU A 29 -2.14 3.42 5.19
N ILE A 30 -2.18 4.28 4.18
CA ILE A 30 -1.01 4.64 3.36
C ILE A 30 -0.73 6.13 3.51
N ARG A 31 0.56 6.50 3.60
CA ARG A 31 1.00 7.89 3.58
C ARG A 31 0.81 8.46 2.17
N LEU A 32 0.23 9.67 2.05
CA LEU A 32 -0.06 10.27 0.74
C LEU A 32 1.21 10.50 -0.09
N GLU A 33 2.32 10.87 0.55
CA GLU A 33 3.64 10.99 -0.07
C GLU A 33 4.10 9.68 -0.74
N ALA A 34 3.80 8.52 -0.15
CA ALA A 34 4.17 7.23 -0.72
C ALA A 34 3.32 6.91 -1.96
N LEU A 35 2.04 7.31 -1.98
CA LEU A 35 1.20 7.19 -3.18
C LEU A 35 1.70 8.11 -4.30
N GLN A 36 2.04 9.36 -3.99
CA GLN A 36 2.60 10.30 -4.96
C GLN A 36 3.91 9.78 -5.54
N ASN A 37 4.84 9.36 -4.68
CA ASN A 37 6.11 8.78 -5.10
C ASN A 37 5.88 7.55 -5.99
N LEU A 38 4.99 6.64 -5.63
CA LEU A 38 4.65 5.46 -6.45
C LEU A 38 4.16 5.85 -7.85
N GLN A 39 3.44 6.97 -7.99
CA GLN A 39 2.96 7.47 -9.28
C GLN A 39 4.05 8.18 -10.10
N GLU A 40 4.94 8.93 -9.46
CA GLU A 40 5.94 9.78 -10.12
C GLU A 40 7.24 9.04 -10.46
N SER A 41 7.72 8.21 -9.54
CA SER A 41 9.08 7.64 -9.61
C SER A 41 9.16 6.33 -10.41
N GLY A 42 8.01 5.75 -10.78
CA GLY A 42 7.96 4.40 -11.35
C GLY A 42 8.49 3.31 -10.42
N GLU A 43 8.70 3.63 -9.13
CA GLU A 43 9.29 2.73 -8.15
C GLU A 43 8.50 1.45 -7.95
N SER A 44 9.27 0.44 -7.53
CA SER A 44 8.86 -0.90 -7.15
C SER A 44 7.70 -0.84 -6.15
N ALA A 45 6.49 -1.08 -6.67
CA ALA A 45 5.24 -1.37 -5.99
C ALA A 45 5.25 -1.53 -4.47
N LEU A 46 4.17 -1.11 -3.82
CA LEU A 46 3.93 -1.38 -2.41
C LEU A 46 4.08 -2.88 -2.08
N ARG A 47 4.80 -3.22 -1.01
CA ARG A 47 5.04 -4.61 -0.60
C ARG A 47 4.85 -4.82 0.89
N VAL A 48 4.42 -6.03 1.25
CA VAL A 48 4.52 -6.58 2.60
C VAL A 48 5.27 -7.90 2.49
N GLY A 49 6.54 -7.93 2.92
CA GLY A 49 7.44 -9.03 2.61
C GLY A 49 7.47 -9.30 1.10
N ASP A 50 7.15 -10.53 0.70
CA ASP A 50 7.08 -10.92 -0.71
C ASP A 50 5.76 -10.60 -1.41
N THR A 51 4.74 -10.17 -0.67
CA THR A 51 3.43 -9.84 -1.25
C THR A 51 3.47 -8.47 -1.89
N ARG A 52 3.12 -8.39 -3.18
CA ARG A 52 2.98 -7.13 -3.92
C ARG A 52 1.55 -6.61 -3.79
N LEU A 53 1.41 -5.33 -3.48
CA LEU A 53 0.16 -4.62 -3.31
C LEU A 53 -0.03 -3.60 -4.43
N THR A 54 -1.27 -3.42 -4.87
CA THR A 54 -1.63 -2.41 -5.86
C THR A 54 -2.75 -1.55 -5.27
N PRO A 55 -2.46 -0.30 -4.88
CA PRO A 55 -3.47 0.57 -4.31
C PRO A 55 -4.51 0.93 -5.39
N ARG A 56 -5.79 0.93 -5.01
CA ARG A 56 -6.89 1.40 -5.86
C ARG A 56 -7.56 2.57 -5.17
N LYS A 57 -7.46 3.78 -5.74
CA LYS A 57 -8.22 4.95 -5.28
C LYS A 57 -9.71 4.73 -5.61
N PRO A 58 -10.61 4.67 -4.61
CA PRO A 58 -12.03 4.68 -4.90
C PRO A 58 -12.44 6.04 -5.46
N GLY A 59 -13.37 6.06 -6.42
CA GLY A 59 -13.80 7.31 -7.07
C GLY A 59 -14.49 8.33 -6.15
N TRP A 60 -14.96 7.88 -4.98
CA TRP A 60 -15.59 8.73 -3.96
C TRP A 60 -14.62 9.33 -2.95
N ALA A 61 -13.36 8.87 -2.92
CA ALA A 61 -12.40 9.27 -1.89
C ALA A 61 -11.68 10.57 -2.25
N GLY A 62 -11.89 11.61 -1.44
CA GLY A 62 -11.17 12.88 -1.52
C GLY A 62 -9.91 12.85 -0.65
N PHE A 63 -8.75 12.81 -1.30
CA PHE A 63 -7.42 12.89 -0.69
C PHE A 63 -6.45 13.45 -1.72
#